data_AF-A0A537B568-F1
#
_entry.id   AF-A0A537B568-F1
#
_cell.length_a   1.000
_cell.length_b   1.000
_cell.length_c   1.000
_cell.angle_alpha   90.00
_cell.angle_beta   90.00
_cell.angle_gamma   90.00
#
_symmetry.space_group_name_H-M   'P 1'
#
loop_
_entity.id
_entity.type
_entity.pdbx_description
1 polymer ?
#
loop_
_entity_poly.entity_id
_entity_poly.type
_entity_poly.pdbx_seq_one_letter_code
_entity_poly.pdbx_strand_id
1 'polypeptide(L)'
;MRLRAVFCSAVAAVFMFAVNCSCLAASPDAAEAKALLDKAVAYFDSNGVARAFCAFNDTNGAFHKGPLYVFAINMDGVYFAHSAAPTLIGTSLRDTRDATGQPIGSLVMEAVTTQQSAPVEYMWLNYETNKVEKKHTFLKRVENFVLGVGYYTR
;
A
#
# COMPACT_ATOMS: atom_id res chain seq x y z
N MET A 1 -36.61 59.37 26.61
CA MET A 1 -36.13 58.89 27.92
C MET A 1 -36.84 57.57 28.23
N ARG A 2 -36.12 56.45 28.10
CA ARG A 2 -36.33 55.10 28.64
C ARG A 2 -37.77 54.56 28.83
N LEU A 3 -38.15 53.56 28.01
CA LEU A 3 -39.18 52.57 28.37
C LEU A 3 -38.67 51.14 28.12
N ARG A 4 -39.15 50.22 28.94
CA ARG A 4 -38.55 48.96 29.37
C ARG A 4 -38.91 47.75 28.49
N ALA A 5 -37.94 46.84 28.40
CA ALA A 5 -37.96 45.38 28.32
C ALA A 5 -39.29 44.63 28.03
N VAL A 6 -39.25 43.67 27.09
CA VAL A 6 -39.92 42.37 27.21
C VAL A 6 -39.02 41.27 26.62
N PHE A 7 -38.78 40.26 27.45
CA PHE A 7 -38.16 38.97 27.14
C PHE A 7 -38.99 38.20 26.11
N CYS A 8 -38.33 37.52 25.17
CA CYS A 8 -38.92 36.30 24.60
C CYS A 8 -37.80 35.26 24.42
N SER A 9 -37.81 34.28 25.32
CA SER A 9 -36.97 33.09 25.28
C SER A 9 -37.17 32.32 23.98
N ALA A 10 -36.08 31.90 23.35
CA ALA A 10 -36.08 30.76 22.44
C ALA A 10 -34.94 29.83 22.87
N VAL A 11 -35.31 28.79 23.60
CA VAL A 11 -34.43 27.66 23.93
C VAL A 11 -34.28 26.84 22.66
N ALA A 12 -33.16 26.98 21.97
CA ALA A 12 -32.77 26.08 20.88
C ALA A 12 -31.75 25.08 21.41
N ALA A 13 -32.24 23.88 21.72
CA ALA A 13 -31.41 22.72 22.05
C ALA A 13 -30.60 22.32 20.81
N VAL A 14 -29.28 22.53 20.85
CA VAL A 14 -28.36 21.92 19.89
C VAL A 14 -27.76 20.70 20.57
N PHE A 15 -28.40 19.56 20.37
CA PHE A 15 -27.81 18.25 20.66
C PHE A 15 -26.60 18.10 19.72
N MET A 16 -25.41 18.30 20.29
CA MET A 16 -24.14 18.11 19.60
C MET A 16 -23.98 16.60 19.37
N PHE A 17 -24.45 16.11 18.22
CA PHE A 17 -24.19 14.75 17.76
C PHE A 17 -22.69 14.69 17.43
N ALA A 18 -21.89 14.31 18.42
CA ALA A 18 -20.50 13.94 18.22
C ALA A 18 -20.50 12.73 17.29
N VAL A 19 -20.20 12.97 16.01
CA VAL A 19 -19.84 11.93 15.07
C VAL A 19 -18.50 11.39 15.55
N ASN A 20 -18.55 10.39 16.42
CA ASN A 20 -17.43 9.50 16.67
C ASN A 20 -17.21 8.72 15.37
N CYS A 21 -16.47 9.34 14.45
CA CYS A 21 -15.81 8.63 13.36
C CYS A 21 -14.71 7.80 14.03
N SER A 22 -15.07 6.63 14.53
CA SER A 22 -14.12 5.60 14.90
C SER A 22 -13.44 5.18 13.60
N CYS A 23 -12.38 5.87 13.22
CA CYS A 23 -11.47 5.37 12.22
C CYS A 23 -10.94 4.03 12.77
N LEU A 24 -11.23 2.95 12.06
CA LEU A 24 -10.53 1.68 12.26
C LEU A 24 -9.04 2.01 12.16
N ALA A 25 -8.35 2.00 13.30
CA ALA A 25 -6.91 2.23 13.33
C ALA A 25 -6.28 1.13 12.47
N ALA A 26 -5.68 1.52 11.34
CA ALA A 26 -4.89 0.61 10.52
C ALA A 26 -3.81 -0.02 11.43
N SER A 27 -3.50 -1.30 11.23
CA SER A 27 -2.44 -1.94 12.01
C SER A 27 -1.12 -1.16 11.85
N PRO A 28 -0.23 -1.15 12.87
CA PRO A 28 1.08 -0.50 12.75
C PRO A 28 1.83 -0.94 11.49
N ASP A 29 1.78 -2.23 11.16
CA ASP A 29 2.41 -2.80 9.97
C ASP A 29 1.79 -2.27 8.67
N ALA A 30 0.46 -2.08 8.64
CA ALA A 30 -0.22 -1.48 7.49
C ALA A 30 0.21 -0.02 7.29
N ALA A 31 0.35 0.73 8.39
CA ALA A 31 0.82 2.12 8.34
C ALA A 31 2.28 2.20 7.86
N GLU A 32 3.17 1.32 8.35
CA GLU A 32 4.55 1.26 7.90
C GLU A 32 4.67 0.86 6.42
N ALA A 33 3.89 -0.13 5.97
CA ALA A 33 3.86 -0.55 4.57
C ALA A 33 3.41 0.60 3.66
N LYS A 34 2.34 1.31 4.04
CA LYS A 34 1.87 2.45 3.26
C LYS A 34 2.90 3.59 3.25
N ALA A 35 3.52 3.90 4.38
CA ALA A 35 4.55 4.94 4.46
C ALA A 35 5.77 4.60 3.58
N LEU A 36 6.18 3.33 3.54
CA LEU A 36 7.27 2.88 2.67
C LEU A 36 6.89 2.99 1.19
N LEU A 37 5.65 2.65 0.83
CA LEU A 37 5.15 2.82 -0.54
C LEU A 37 5.13 4.30 -0.95
N ASP A 38 4.60 5.18 -0.09
CA ASP A 38 4.55 6.62 -0.35
C ASP A 38 5.97 7.19 -0.54
N LYS A 39 6.94 6.75 0.28
CA LYS A 39 8.36 7.10 0.13
C LYS A 39 8.95 6.59 -1.19
N ALA A 40 8.61 5.37 -1.60
CA ALA A 40 9.08 4.79 -2.85
C ALA A 40 8.56 5.56 -4.07
N VAL A 41 7.27 5.92 -4.06
CA VAL A 41 6.66 6.76 -5.09
C VAL A 41 7.37 8.10 -5.19
N ALA A 42 7.54 8.81 -4.07
CA ALA A 42 8.24 10.09 -4.05
C ALA A 42 9.68 9.99 -4.57
N TYR A 43 10.39 8.92 -4.22
CA TYR A 43 11.75 8.68 -4.72
C TYR A 43 11.77 8.39 -6.22
N PHE A 44 10.82 7.61 -6.71
CA PHE A 44 10.66 7.32 -8.14
C PHE A 44 10.43 8.61 -8.93
N ASP A 45 9.46 9.42 -8.50
CA ASP A 45 9.09 10.67 -9.17
C ASP A 45 10.26 11.68 -9.18
N SER A 46 11.07 11.71 -8.12
CA SER A 46 12.17 12.68 -7.98
C SER A 46 13.47 12.26 -8.66
N ASN A 47 13.72 10.95 -8.83
CA ASN A 47 15.02 10.43 -9.27
C ASN A 47 14.96 9.69 -10.62
N GLY A 48 13.75 9.39 -11.10
CA GLY A 48 13.52 8.65 -12.32
C GLY A 48 13.77 7.15 -12.19
N VAL A 49 13.30 6.43 -13.20
CA VAL A 49 13.20 4.96 -13.25
C VAL A 49 14.50 4.24 -12.89
N ALA A 50 15.62 4.60 -13.53
CA ALA A 50 16.88 3.88 -13.37
C ALA A 50 17.44 3.95 -11.93
N ARG A 51 17.42 5.15 -11.32
CA ARG A 51 17.86 5.34 -9.94
C ARG A 51 16.90 4.70 -8.95
N ALA A 52 15.60 4.78 -9.22
CA ALA A 52 14.57 4.14 -8.39
C ALA A 52 14.78 2.63 -8.31
N PHE A 53 14.93 1.94 -9.45
CA PHE A 53 15.13 0.49 -9.44
C PHE A 53 16.47 0.06 -8.85
N CYS A 54 17.52 0.86 -9.01
CA CYS A 54 18.78 0.62 -8.29
C CYS A 54 18.56 0.67 -6.77
N ALA A 55 17.87 1.69 -6.27
CA ALA A 55 17.58 1.84 -4.84
C ALA A 55 16.62 0.78 -4.31
N PHE A 56 15.62 0.37 -5.09
CA PHE A 56 14.63 -0.64 -4.68
C PHE A 56 15.21 -2.06 -4.67
N ASN A 57 16.26 -2.32 -5.44
CA ASN A 57 16.93 -3.62 -5.48
C ASN A 57 18.12 -3.74 -4.51
N ASP A 58 18.51 -2.66 -3.84
CA ASP A 58 19.50 -2.71 -2.77
C ASP A 58 18.89 -3.38 -1.52
N THR A 59 19.37 -4.59 -1.20
CA THR A 59 18.90 -5.38 -0.05
C THR A 59 19.27 -4.76 1.29
N ASN A 60 20.25 -3.86 1.33
CA ASN A 60 20.66 -3.12 2.52
C ASN A 60 20.19 -1.65 2.46
N GLY A 61 19.39 -1.31 1.44
CA GLY A 61 18.97 0.04 1.15
C GLY A 61 17.74 0.49 1.93
N ALA A 62 17.39 1.76 1.76
CA ALA A 62 16.30 2.41 2.50
C ALA A 62 14.87 1.95 2.10
N PHE A 63 14.76 0.99 1.19
CA PHE A 63 13.52 0.42 0.64
C PHE A 63 13.32 -1.06 0.98
N HIS A 64 14.17 -1.61 1.86
CA HIS A 64 14.06 -2.94 2.44
C HIS A 64 14.27 -2.82 3.96
N LYS A 65 13.26 -3.18 4.76
CA LYS A 65 13.29 -3.15 6.22
C LYS A 65 12.60 -4.39 6.79
N GLY A 66 13.38 -5.44 7.07
CA GLY A 66 12.84 -6.72 7.52
C GLY A 66 11.77 -7.24 6.54
N PRO A 67 10.53 -7.52 6.99
CA PRO A 67 9.49 -8.06 6.11
C PRO A 67 8.91 -7.03 5.11
N LEU A 68 9.22 -5.74 5.27
CA LEU A 68 8.73 -4.67 4.39
C LEU A 68 9.74 -4.38 3.29
N TYR A 69 9.32 -4.54 2.04
CA TYR A 69 10.16 -4.28 0.87
C TYR A 69 9.33 -3.75 -0.30
N VAL A 70 9.96 -2.92 -1.13
CA VAL A 70 9.38 -2.46 -2.40
C VAL A 70 9.62 -3.50 -3.48
N PHE A 71 8.57 -3.82 -4.23
CA PHE A 71 8.70 -4.44 -5.55
C PHE A 71 8.13 -3.53 -6.63
N ALA A 72 8.64 -3.69 -7.86
CA ALA A 72 8.17 -2.95 -9.03
C ALA A 72 7.91 -3.92 -10.18
N ILE A 73 6.76 -3.78 -10.82
CA ILE A 73 6.40 -4.47 -12.07
C ILE A 73 6.07 -3.46 -13.15
N ASN A 74 6.31 -3.79 -14.42
CA ASN A 74 5.75 -3.00 -15.52
C ASN A 74 4.27 -3.34 -15.76
N MET A 75 3.61 -2.64 -16.69
CA MET A 75 2.23 -2.93 -17.08
C MET A 75 2.04 -4.29 -17.78
N ASP A 76 3.12 -4.99 -18.12
CA ASP A 76 3.09 -6.38 -18.58
C ASP A 76 3.23 -7.40 -17.44
N GLY A 77 3.35 -6.96 -16.19
CA GLY A 77 3.52 -7.82 -15.03
C GLY A 77 4.93 -8.39 -14.88
N VAL A 78 5.93 -7.88 -15.61
CA VAL A 78 7.33 -8.28 -15.48
C VAL A 78 7.97 -7.53 -14.32
N TYR A 79 8.67 -8.24 -13.44
CA TYR A 79 9.39 -7.63 -12.31
C TYR A 79 10.64 -6.87 -12.75
N PHE A 80 10.78 -5.65 -12.25
CA PHE A 80 11.97 -4.80 -12.37
C PHE A 80 12.67 -4.56 -11.03
N ALA A 81 11.94 -4.70 -9.93
CA ALA A 81 12.54 -4.69 -8.61
C ALA A 81 11.84 -5.68 -7.67
N HIS A 82 12.64 -6.39 -6.86
CA HIS A 82 12.14 -7.22 -5.77
C HIS A 82 13.28 -7.59 -4.81
N SER A 83 13.64 -6.71 -3.87
CA SER A 83 14.82 -6.91 -3.02
C SER A 83 14.78 -8.16 -2.13
N ALA A 84 13.61 -8.58 -1.65
CA ALA A 84 13.48 -9.82 -0.86
C ALA A 84 13.61 -11.11 -1.68
N ALA A 85 13.50 -11.02 -3.01
CA ALA A 85 13.60 -12.17 -3.92
C ALA A 85 14.14 -11.73 -5.28
N PRO A 86 15.45 -11.43 -5.37
CA PRO A 86 16.06 -10.92 -6.60
C PRO A 86 15.89 -11.88 -7.80
N THR A 87 15.67 -13.17 -7.54
CA THR A 87 15.41 -14.19 -8.57
C THR A 87 14.10 -13.97 -9.34
N LEU A 88 13.17 -13.14 -8.84
CA LEU A 88 11.95 -12.79 -9.56
C LEU A 88 12.16 -11.71 -10.62
N ILE A 89 13.24 -10.94 -10.57
CA ILE A 89 13.52 -9.86 -11.52
C ILE A 89 13.62 -10.46 -12.94
N GLY A 90 12.90 -9.88 -13.90
CA GLY A 90 12.81 -10.36 -15.29
C GLY A 90 11.79 -11.47 -15.52
N THR A 91 11.15 -11.99 -14.47
CA THR A 91 10.07 -12.99 -14.58
C THR A 91 8.69 -12.33 -14.63
N SER A 92 7.69 -13.06 -15.12
CA SER A 92 6.31 -12.60 -15.22
C SER A 92 5.48 -12.98 -14.00
N LEU A 93 4.79 -11.99 -13.43
CA LEU A 93 3.79 -12.17 -12.38
C LEU A 93 2.48 -12.81 -12.90
N ARG A 94 2.14 -12.65 -14.19
CA ARG A 94 0.79 -12.91 -14.73
C ARG A 94 0.26 -14.32 -14.44
N ASP A 95 1.11 -15.33 -14.56
CA ASP A 95 0.72 -16.74 -14.38
C ASP A 95 0.98 -17.24 -12.96
N THR A 96 1.41 -16.36 -12.05
CA THR A 96 1.73 -16.74 -10.68
C THR A 96 0.47 -17.07 -9.91
N ARG A 97 0.54 -18.20 -9.20
CA ARG A 97 -0.44 -18.61 -8.20
C ARG A 97 0.20 -18.64 -6.83
N ASP A 98 -0.58 -18.31 -5.80
CA ASP A 98 -0.13 -18.50 -4.44
C ASP A 98 -0.25 -19.97 -3.98
N ALA A 99 0.16 -20.23 -2.73
CA ALA A 99 0.13 -21.56 -2.12
C ALA A 99 -1.29 -22.16 -1.98
N THR A 100 -2.35 -21.36 -2.10
CA THR A 100 -3.75 -21.82 -2.08
C THR A 100 -4.31 -22.03 -3.48
N GLY A 101 -3.52 -21.73 -4.52
CA GLY A 101 -3.93 -21.79 -5.92
C GLY A 101 -4.58 -20.49 -6.44
N GLN A 102 -4.63 -19.43 -5.63
CA GLN A 102 -5.21 -18.14 -6.03
C GLN A 102 -4.37 -17.52 -7.16
N PRO A 103 -4.96 -17.07 -8.28
CA PRO A 103 -4.24 -16.50 -9.42
C PRO A 103 -3.82 -15.05 -9.13
N ILE A 104 -2.81 -14.87 -8.26
CA ILE A 104 -2.38 -13.53 -7.81
C ILE A 104 -1.94 -12.64 -8.98
N GLY A 105 -1.39 -13.24 -10.05
CA GLY A 105 -1.00 -12.49 -11.22
C GLY A 105 -2.17 -11.77 -11.87
N SER A 106 -3.23 -12.51 -12.17
CA SER A 106 -4.47 -11.95 -12.69
C SER A 106 -5.07 -10.90 -11.75
N LEU A 107 -5.10 -11.17 -10.44
CA LEU A 107 -5.67 -10.25 -9.45
C LEU A 107 -4.91 -8.91 -9.40
N VAL A 108 -3.58 -8.95 -9.35
CA VAL A 108 -2.75 -7.75 -9.36
C VAL A 108 -2.93 -7.00 -10.67
N MET A 109 -2.89 -7.69 -11.82
CA MET A 109 -3.04 -7.05 -13.12
C MET A 109 -4.43 -6.41 -13.31
N GLU A 110 -5.50 -7.03 -12.82
CA GLU A 110 -6.85 -6.46 -12.84
C GLU A 110 -6.96 -5.23 -11.93
N ALA A 111 -6.45 -5.32 -10.70
CA ALA A 111 -6.47 -4.22 -9.74
C ALA A 111 -5.73 -2.99 -10.28
N VAL A 112 -4.53 -3.19 -10.81
CA VAL A 112 -3.70 -2.09 -11.29
C VAL A 112 -4.17 -1.53 -12.61
N THR A 113 -4.92 -2.28 -13.43
CA THR A 113 -5.50 -1.79 -14.70
C THR A 113 -6.74 -0.93 -14.48
N THR A 114 -7.54 -1.25 -13.46
CA THR A 114 -8.79 -0.55 -13.12
C THR A 114 -8.58 0.67 -12.22
N GLN A 115 -7.58 0.63 -11.33
CA GLN A 115 -7.37 1.66 -10.31
C GLN A 115 -5.92 2.13 -10.29
N GLN A 116 -5.70 3.41 -9.99
CA GLN A 116 -4.34 3.94 -9.79
C GLN A 116 -3.71 3.42 -8.49
N SER A 117 -4.52 2.99 -7.52
CA SER A 117 -4.07 2.43 -6.25
C SER A 117 -5.06 1.38 -5.78
N ALA A 118 -4.56 0.24 -5.31
CA ALA A 118 -5.41 -0.85 -4.86
C ALA A 118 -4.71 -1.70 -3.79
N PRO A 119 -5.42 -2.17 -2.77
CA PRO A 119 -4.95 -3.26 -1.91
C PRO A 119 -5.21 -4.62 -2.58
N VAL A 120 -4.30 -5.58 -2.39
CA VAL A 120 -4.46 -6.98 -2.82
C VAL A 120 -3.97 -7.90 -1.70
N GLU A 121 -4.70 -8.99 -1.46
CA GLU A 121 -4.39 -9.97 -0.41
C GLU A 121 -4.15 -11.35 -1.02
N TYR A 122 -3.12 -12.05 -0.54
CA TYR A 122 -2.74 -13.38 -1.03
C TYR A 122 -1.78 -14.07 -0.05
N MET A 123 -1.54 -15.36 -0.23
CA MET A 123 -0.51 -16.08 0.53
C MET A 123 0.86 -15.89 -0.12
N TRP A 124 1.89 -15.55 0.67
CA TRP A 124 3.25 -15.37 0.13
C TRP A 124 4.30 -15.88 1.10
N LEU A 125 5.45 -16.27 0.57
CA LEU A 125 6.61 -16.57 1.41
C LEU A 125 7.03 -15.30 2.15
N ASN A 126 7.07 -15.36 3.47
CA ASN A 126 7.76 -14.38 4.29
C ASN A 126 9.23 -14.79 4.40
N TYR A 127 10.11 -14.00 3.78
CA TYR A 127 11.54 -14.28 3.71
C TYR A 127 12.24 -14.16 5.06
N GLU A 128 11.65 -13.48 6.04
CA GLU A 128 12.19 -13.37 7.42
C GLU A 128 11.90 -14.63 8.24
N THR A 129 10.71 -15.20 8.09
CA THR A 129 10.26 -16.37 8.88
C THR A 129 10.39 -17.69 8.12
N ASN A 130 10.62 -17.62 6.81
CA ASN A 130 10.59 -18.73 5.86
C ASN A 130 9.29 -19.54 5.91
N LYS A 131 8.16 -18.86 6.14
CA LYS A 131 6.81 -19.44 6.17
C LYS A 131 5.91 -18.79 5.14
N VAL A 132 4.97 -19.56 4.62
CA VAL A 132 3.87 -19.00 3.83
C VAL A 132 2.86 -18.38 4.77
N GLU A 133 2.65 -17.08 4.65
CA GLU A 133 1.78 -16.28 5.50
C GLU A 133 0.88 -15.39 4.64
N LYS A 134 -0.24 -14.94 5.21
CA LYS A 134 -1.14 -14.01 4.52
C LYS A 134 -0.46 -12.66 4.39
N LYS A 135 -0.36 -12.15 3.16
CA LYS A 135 0.23 -10.84 2.84
C LYS A 135 -0.84 -9.89 2.34
N HIS A 136 -0.84 -8.69 2.88
CA HIS A 136 -1.65 -7.56 2.44
C HIS A 136 -0.74 -6.55 1.74
N THR A 137 -0.93 -6.34 0.44
CA THR A 137 -0.07 -5.52 -0.40
C THR A 137 -0.81 -4.31 -0.90
N PHE A 138 -0.25 -3.12 -0.68
CA PHE A 138 -0.69 -1.88 -1.31
C PHE A 138 0.05 -1.70 -2.64
N LEU A 139 -0.70 -1.37 -3.68
CA LEU A 139 -0.18 -1.12 -5.02
C LEU A 139 -0.42 0.34 -5.40
N LYS A 140 0.56 0.95 -6.08
CA LYS A 140 0.45 2.29 -6.67
C LYS A 140 1.02 2.27 -8.08
N ARG A 141 0.22 2.68 -9.06
CA ARG A 141 0.71 2.93 -10.42
C ARG A 141 1.48 4.25 -10.46
N VAL A 142 2.69 4.21 -11.02
CA VAL A 142 3.58 5.35 -11.30
C VAL A 142 4.09 5.22 -12.73
N GLU A 143 3.77 6.20 -13.59
CA GLU A 143 4.05 6.14 -15.02
C GLU A 143 3.63 4.79 -15.66
N ASN A 144 4.58 4.02 -16.20
CA ASN A 144 4.39 2.72 -16.84
C ASN A 144 4.71 1.53 -15.92
N PHE A 145 4.78 1.77 -14.61
CA PHE A 145 5.11 0.78 -13.60
C PHE A 145 4.07 0.78 -12.48
N VAL A 146 4.11 -0.29 -11.70
CA VAL A 146 3.38 -0.43 -10.44
C VAL A 146 4.40 -0.71 -9.36
N LEU A 147 4.38 0.10 -8.31
CA LEU A 147 5.11 -0.15 -7.08
C LEU A 147 4.19 -0.84 -6.09
N GLY A 148 4.73 -1.81 -5.36
CA GLY A 148 4.01 -2.54 -4.33
C GLY A 148 4.83 -2.67 -3.05
N VAL A 149 4.15 -2.51 -1.92
CA VAL A 149 4.68 -2.83 -0.58
C VAL A 149 3.59 -3.55 0.18
N GLY A 150 3.94 -4.63 0.87
CA GLY A 150 2.98 -5.35 1.70
C GLY A 150 3.53 -5.73 3.06
N TYR A 151 2.61 -6.05 3.96
CA TYR A 151 2.87 -6.55 5.29
C TYR A 151 2.20 -7.91 5.47
N TYR A 152 2.70 -8.70 6.42
CA TYR A 152 2.18 -10.02 6.71
C TYR A 152 1.30 -9.98 7.96
N THR A 153 0.18 -10.72 7.92
CA THR A 153 -0.68 -10.96 9.08
C THR A 153 -0.62 -12.44 9.44
N ARG A 154 -0.44 -12.72 10.73
CA ARG A 154 -0.41 -14.08 11.28
C ARG A 154 -1.78 -14.51 11.75
#